data_AF-A0A3N4UVW2-F1
#
_entry.id   AF-A0A3N4UVW2-F1
#
_cell.length_a   1.000
_cell.length_b   1.000
_cell.length_c   1.000
_cell.angle_alpha   90.00
_cell.angle_beta   90.00
_cell.angle_gamma   90.00
#
_symmetry.space_group_name_H-M   'P 1'
#
loop_
_entity.id
_entity.type
_entity.pdbx_description
1 polymer ?
#
loop_
_entity_poly.entity_id
_entity_poly.type
_entity_poly.pdbx_seq_one_letter_code
_entity_poly.pdbx_strand_id
1 'polypeptide(L)'
;MLNLRKSRYSVRLASQPADVLAAQRLRHMSFVKQAQNSPDSTDQDDFDAVCQHVLIEDRKSGQLVCCFRFMELASGAEIAQSYSAQYYELEALSKYKGRMVEMGRFCVHPDWKDADILRIAWGAMTAYVDDNNIDMLFGCSSFHGADWALHADALAMLKHRHLGPKTLLPRIKAPDVFKFAARLRRKPDAKRAALAMPPLLKTYLMMGGWVSDHAVVDRDLGTLHVFTGVEISAIPPARKRLLRAVAS
;
A
#
# COMPACT_ATOMS: atom_id res chain seq x y z
N MET A 1 3.78 -14.73 15.85
CA MET A 1 4.90 -14.25 15.01
C MET A 1 4.63 -14.69 13.58
N LEU A 2 4.52 -13.75 12.64
CA LEU A 2 4.23 -14.02 11.23
C LEU A 2 5.38 -14.81 10.59
N ASN A 3 5.17 -16.10 10.35
CA ASN A 3 6.12 -16.98 9.69
C ASN A 3 5.35 -17.92 8.76
N LEU A 4 5.30 -17.58 7.47
CA LEU A 4 4.59 -18.36 6.47
C LEU A 4 5.57 -19.01 5.49
N ARG A 5 5.38 -20.31 5.23
CA ARG A 5 6.16 -21.06 4.25
C ARG A 5 5.19 -21.71 3.27
N LYS A 6 5.03 -21.09 2.11
CA LYS A 6 4.25 -21.65 1.00
C LYS A 6 5.01 -21.50 -0.31
N SER A 7 4.97 -22.54 -1.14
CA SER A 7 5.67 -22.53 -2.42
C SER A 7 7.19 -22.33 -2.23
N ARG A 8 7.80 -21.62 -3.19
CA ARG A 8 9.20 -21.22 -3.30
C ARG A 8 9.64 -20.16 -2.28
N TYR A 9 8.69 -19.50 -1.62
CA TYR A 9 8.95 -18.30 -0.82
C TYR A 9 8.69 -18.53 0.67
N SER A 10 9.41 -17.80 1.52
CA SER A 10 9.16 -17.70 2.95
C SER A 10 8.90 -16.26 3.35
N VAL A 11 8.00 -16.06 4.30
CA VAL A 11 7.69 -14.75 4.86
C VAL A 11 8.07 -14.72 6.33
N ARG A 12 8.73 -13.64 6.76
CA ARG A 12 9.06 -13.37 8.16
C ARG A 12 9.01 -11.88 8.46
N LEU A 13 8.94 -11.54 9.75
CA LEU A 13 9.25 -10.18 10.21
C LEU A 13 10.75 -9.98 10.31
N ALA A 14 11.20 -8.74 10.08
CA ALA A 14 12.54 -8.31 10.44
C ALA A 14 12.73 -8.42 11.96
N SER A 15 13.87 -8.96 12.38
CA SER A 15 14.20 -9.17 13.80
C SER A 15 15.50 -8.50 14.23
N GLN A 16 16.25 -7.92 13.29
CA GLN A 16 17.56 -7.31 13.54
C GLN A 16 17.80 -6.12 12.60
N PRO A 17 18.69 -5.17 12.93
CA PRO A 17 18.97 -4.01 12.09
C PRO A 17 19.39 -4.35 10.65
N ALA A 18 20.12 -5.46 10.47
CA ALA A 18 20.54 -5.93 9.15
C ALA A 18 19.36 -6.30 8.23
N ASP A 19 18.24 -6.74 8.80
CA ASP A 19 17.03 -7.05 8.05
C ASP A 19 16.36 -5.79 7.50
N VAL A 20 16.28 -4.74 8.32
CA VAL A 20 15.73 -3.44 7.93
C VAL A 20 16.60 -2.81 6.85
N LEU A 21 17.93 -2.89 6.99
CA LEU A 21 18.87 -2.43 5.97
C LEU A 21 18.68 -3.17 4.63
N ALA A 22 18.46 -4.49 4.66
CA ALA A 22 18.17 -5.26 3.46
C ALA A 22 16.86 -4.79 2.78
N ALA A 23 15.81 -4.51 3.55
CA ALA A 23 14.57 -3.93 3.05
C ALA A 23 14.78 -2.53 2.45
N GLN A 24 15.55 -1.66 3.11
CA GLN A 24 15.88 -0.31 2.62
C GLN A 24 16.62 -0.35 1.28
N ARG A 25 17.57 -1.28 1.11
CA ARG A 25 18.27 -1.51 -0.17
C ARG A 25 17.31 -1.99 -1.26
N LEU A 26 16.44 -2.94 -0.94
CA LEU A 26 15.43 -3.43 -1.89
C LEU A 26 14.48 -2.32 -2.33
N ARG A 27 13.98 -1.52 -1.39
CA ARG A 27 13.14 -0.36 -1.67
C ARG A 27 13.83 0.65 -2.58
N HIS A 28 15.10 0.96 -2.32
CA HIS A 28 15.89 1.82 -3.19
C HIS A 28 15.93 1.28 -4.62
N MET A 29 16.27 0.00 -4.79
CA MET A 29 16.33 -0.65 -6.11
C MET A 29 14.98 -0.64 -6.85
N SER A 30 13.86 -0.74 -6.12
CA SER A 30 12.53 -0.80 -6.71
C SER A 30 11.89 0.57 -6.98
N PHE A 31 12.21 1.59 -6.18
CA PHE A 31 11.56 2.91 -6.27
C PHE A 31 12.43 3.95 -6.99
N VAL A 32 13.74 3.90 -6.81
CA VAL A 32 14.65 4.88 -7.41
C VAL A 32 15.05 4.44 -8.81
N LYS A 33 15.00 5.37 -9.77
CA LYS A 33 15.42 5.10 -11.15
C LYS A 33 16.91 4.76 -11.17
N GLN A 34 17.28 3.75 -11.96
CA GLN A 34 18.64 3.20 -12.08
C GLN A 34 19.77 4.25 -12.23
N ALA A 35 19.49 5.42 -12.79
CA ALA A 35 20.45 6.51 -12.97
C ALA A 35 20.93 7.18 -11.66
N GLN A 36 20.33 6.88 -10.50
CA GLN A 36 20.69 7.45 -9.20
C GLN A 36 21.21 6.40 -8.20
N ASN A 37 21.50 5.18 -8.69
CA ASN A 37 21.87 4.06 -7.83
C ASN A 37 23.38 4.05 -7.57
N SER A 38 23.78 4.42 -6.36
CA SER A 38 25.06 4.00 -5.77
C SER A 38 24.85 2.64 -5.09
N PRO A 39 25.87 1.75 -5.03
CA PRO A 39 25.75 0.44 -4.38
C PRO A 39 25.29 0.50 -2.91
N ASP A 40 25.58 1.63 -2.23
CA ASP A 40 25.24 1.85 -0.83
C ASP A 40 23.96 2.67 -0.62
N SER A 41 23.26 3.03 -1.70
CA SER A 41 22.03 3.81 -1.60
C SER A 41 20.90 3.01 -0.94
N THR A 42 20.13 3.69 -0.09
CA THR A 42 19.01 3.14 0.67
C THR A 42 17.79 4.04 0.56
N ASP A 43 16.59 3.45 0.60
CA ASP A 43 15.33 4.17 0.83
C ASP A 43 15.02 4.03 2.32
N GLN A 44 15.31 5.09 3.09
CA GLN A 44 15.11 5.14 4.53
C GLN A 44 14.31 6.38 4.91
N ASP A 45 13.44 6.25 5.91
CA ASP A 45 12.79 7.38 6.58
C ASP A 45 12.61 7.09 8.08
N ASP A 46 12.14 8.10 8.82
CA ASP A 46 11.95 8.01 10.28
C ASP A 46 10.93 6.96 10.69
N PHE A 47 10.02 6.57 9.79
CA PHE A 47 9.01 5.55 10.09
C PHE A 47 9.58 4.14 10.14
N ASP A 48 10.79 3.92 9.59
CA ASP A 48 11.44 2.61 9.65
C ASP A 48 11.68 2.13 11.08
N ALA A 49 11.82 3.05 12.04
CA ALA A 49 12.04 2.74 13.45
C ALA A 49 10.78 2.26 14.18
N VAL A 50 9.60 2.67 13.72
CA VAL A 50 8.30 2.35 14.36
C VAL A 50 7.51 1.29 13.60
N CYS A 51 7.82 1.07 12.32
CA CYS A 51 7.15 0.05 11.52
C CYS A 51 7.74 -1.34 11.78
N GLN A 52 6.87 -2.36 11.72
CA GLN A 52 7.31 -3.72 11.49
C GLN A 52 7.58 -3.93 10.01
N HIS A 53 8.70 -4.58 9.66
CA HIS A 53 9.08 -4.86 8.28
C HIS A 53 8.81 -6.32 7.96
N VAL A 54 8.05 -6.57 6.90
CA VAL A 54 7.79 -7.91 6.38
C VAL A 54 8.72 -8.19 5.22
N LEU A 55 9.38 -9.34 5.29
CA LEU A 55 10.38 -9.78 4.34
C LEU A 55 9.90 -11.07 3.67
N ILE A 56 9.97 -11.10 2.34
CA ILE A 56 9.69 -12.28 1.54
C ILE A 56 10.97 -12.71 0.83
N GLU A 57 11.43 -13.90 1.16
CA GLU A 57 12.70 -14.44 0.70
C GLU A 57 12.47 -15.67 -0.19
N ASP A 58 13.29 -15.80 -1.24
CA ASP A 58 13.39 -17.02 -2.03
C ASP A 58 14.10 -18.10 -1.21
N ARG A 59 13.44 -19.24 -0.98
CA ARG A 59 13.95 -20.27 -0.08
C ARG A 59 15.19 -21.01 -0.61
N LYS A 60 15.44 -20.96 -1.92
CA LYS A 60 16.57 -21.67 -2.54
C LYS A 60 17.84 -20.84 -2.47
N SER A 61 17.74 -19.55 -2.73
CA SER A 61 18.86 -18.61 -2.80
C SER A 61 19.06 -17.79 -1.52
N GLY A 62 18.03 -17.68 -0.67
CA GLY A 62 18.01 -16.75 0.46
C GLY A 62 17.81 -15.29 0.06
N GLN A 63 17.61 -15.01 -1.23
CA GLN A 63 17.47 -13.64 -1.74
C GLN A 63 16.16 -13.01 -1.24
N LEU A 64 16.25 -11.78 -0.73
CA LEU A 64 15.07 -10.96 -0.46
C LEU A 64 14.44 -10.52 -1.79
N VAL A 65 13.19 -10.93 -2.03
CA VAL A 65 12.48 -10.71 -3.31
C VAL A 65 11.31 -9.74 -3.19
N CYS A 66 10.80 -9.50 -1.99
CA CYS A 66 9.77 -8.52 -1.73
C CYS A 66 9.84 -8.07 -0.28
N CYS A 67 9.50 -6.80 -0.03
CA CYS A 67 9.28 -6.30 1.32
C CYS A 67 8.16 -5.27 1.34
N PHE A 68 7.60 -5.08 2.53
CA PHE A 68 6.66 -4.01 2.86
C PHE A 68 6.69 -3.78 4.37
N ARG A 69 6.08 -2.70 4.84
CA ARG A 69 6.04 -2.38 6.26
C ARG A 69 4.64 -2.12 6.77
N PHE A 70 4.44 -2.41 8.06
CA PHE A 70 3.22 -2.16 8.81
C PHE A 70 3.48 -1.17 9.92
N MET A 71 2.65 -0.13 9.99
CA MET A 71 2.50 0.67 11.21
C MET A 71 1.17 0.30 11.85
N GLU A 72 1.23 -0.32 13.03
CA GLU A 72 0.04 -0.61 13.82
C GLU A 72 -0.41 0.64 14.56
N LEU A 73 -1.71 0.89 14.55
CA LEU A 73 -2.38 1.88 15.39
C LEU A 73 -3.43 1.17 16.23
N ALA A 74 -3.46 1.45 17.53
CA ALA A 74 -4.45 0.91 18.45
C ALA A 74 -5.87 1.39 18.08
N SER A 75 -5.97 2.61 17.53
CA SER A 75 -7.20 3.17 17.01
C SER A 75 -6.92 4.40 16.13
N GLY A 76 -7.98 5.01 15.61
CA GLY A 76 -7.92 6.29 14.90
C GLY A 76 -7.29 7.43 15.72
N ALA A 77 -7.26 7.36 17.05
CA ALA A 77 -6.64 8.39 17.88
C ALA A 77 -5.14 8.61 17.58
N GLU A 78 -4.48 7.60 17.00
CA GLU A 78 -3.06 7.64 16.65
C GLU A 78 -2.83 7.98 15.17
N ILE A 79 -3.89 8.22 14.38
CA ILE A 79 -3.81 8.39 12.91
C ILE A 79 -2.88 9.53 12.49
N ALA A 80 -2.72 10.56 13.31
CA ALA A 80 -1.84 11.69 13.04
C ALA A 80 -0.35 11.31 13.01
N GLN A 81 0.02 10.14 13.57
CA GLN A 81 1.38 9.61 13.59
C GLN A 81 1.73 8.85 12.31
N SER A 82 0.77 8.61 11.41
CA SER A 82 0.98 7.79 10.21
C SER A 82 1.75 8.54 9.11
N TYR A 83 2.37 7.80 8.20
CA TYR A 83 3.01 8.35 7.00
C TYR A 83 2.00 9.12 6.13
N SER A 84 0.81 8.55 5.92
CA SER A 84 -0.29 9.17 5.18
C SER A 84 -0.70 10.53 5.78
N ALA A 85 -0.61 10.70 7.10
CA ALA A 85 -0.92 11.97 7.76
C ALA A 85 0.03 13.11 7.37
N GLN A 86 1.19 12.82 6.76
CA GLN A 86 2.06 13.87 6.21
C GLN A 86 1.43 14.58 5.01
N TYR A 87 0.63 13.86 4.22
CA TYR A 87 0.08 14.34 2.94
C TYR A 87 -1.44 14.58 2.97
N TYR A 88 -2.14 13.91 3.87
CA TYR A 88 -3.59 13.97 4.02
C TYR A 88 -3.98 14.51 5.39
N GLU A 89 -5.07 15.26 5.44
CA GLU A 89 -5.71 15.65 6.69
C GLU A 89 -6.69 14.53 7.07
N LEU A 90 -6.38 13.82 8.17
CA LEU A 90 -7.02 12.56 8.55
C LEU A 90 -7.91 12.67 9.80
N GLU A 91 -8.32 13.87 10.23
CA GLU A 91 -9.18 14.07 11.41
C GLU A 91 -10.48 13.28 11.33
N ALA A 92 -11.04 13.07 10.14
CA ALA A 92 -12.23 12.24 9.95
C ALA A 92 -12.04 10.79 10.46
N LEU A 93 -10.81 10.27 10.39
CA LEU A 93 -10.44 8.94 10.86
C LEU A 93 -10.04 8.92 12.34
N SER A 94 -9.85 10.07 13.00
CA SER A 94 -9.42 10.16 14.41
C SER A 94 -10.36 9.44 15.38
N LYS A 95 -11.64 9.32 14.97
CA LYS A 95 -12.71 8.70 15.75
C LYS A 95 -12.89 7.21 15.50
N TYR A 96 -12.15 6.63 14.54
CA TYR A 96 -12.24 5.20 14.24
C TYR A 96 -11.81 4.38 15.46
N LYS A 97 -12.64 3.44 15.92
CA LYS A 97 -12.43 2.73 17.18
C LYS A 97 -11.63 1.43 17.04
N GLY A 98 -11.69 0.82 15.86
CA GLY A 98 -11.00 -0.44 15.59
C GLY A 98 -9.50 -0.27 15.40
N ARG A 99 -8.76 -1.37 15.52
CA ARG A 99 -7.31 -1.38 15.26
C ARG A 99 -7.05 -1.13 13.79
N MET A 100 -6.03 -0.33 13.50
CA MET A 100 -5.70 0.06 12.13
C MET A 100 -4.27 -0.35 11.81
N VAL A 101 -4.00 -0.65 10.54
CA VAL A 101 -2.65 -0.85 10.05
C VAL A 101 -2.44 -0.01 8.82
N GLU A 102 -1.44 0.88 8.88
CA GLU A 102 -0.91 1.51 7.69
C GLU A 102 0.02 0.54 6.97
N MET A 103 -0.25 0.28 5.69
CA MET A 103 0.64 -0.50 4.84
C MET A 103 1.43 0.44 3.94
N GLY A 104 2.75 0.29 3.95
CA GLY A 104 3.65 1.16 3.20
C GLY A 104 4.80 0.42 2.55
N ARG A 105 5.48 1.13 1.65
CA ARG A 105 6.74 0.72 1.01
C ARG A 105 6.71 -0.70 0.41
N PHE A 106 5.58 -1.10 -0.15
CA PHE A 106 5.46 -2.39 -0.81
C PHE A 106 6.26 -2.40 -2.11
N CYS A 107 7.27 -3.26 -2.19
CA CYS A 107 8.06 -3.44 -3.39
C CYS A 107 8.39 -4.91 -3.65
N VAL A 108 8.59 -5.21 -4.93
CA VAL A 108 9.10 -6.49 -5.42
C VAL A 108 10.42 -6.20 -6.13
N HIS A 109 11.38 -7.12 -5.99
CA HIS A 109 12.66 -7.04 -6.66
C HIS A 109 12.44 -6.92 -8.18
N PRO A 110 13.06 -5.94 -8.87
CA PRO A 110 12.76 -5.64 -10.27
C PRO A 110 12.97 -6.82 -11.23
N ASP A 111 13.95 -7.68 -10.94
CA ASP A 111 14.23 -8.88 -11.73
C ASP A 111 13.30 -10.07 -11.42
N TRP A 112 12.46 -10.00 -10.39
CA TRP A 112 11.53 -11.07 -10.04
C TRP A 112 10.13 -10.80 -10.62
N LYS A 113 9.73 -11.66 -11.56
CA LYS A 113 8.41 -11.61 -12.22
C LYS A 113 7.58 -12.85 -11.88
N ASP A 114 7.39 -13.12 -10.59
CA ASP A 114 6.62 -14.27 -10.10
C ASP A 114 5.37 -13.80 -9.36
N ALA A 115 4.20 -14.22 -9.84
CA ALA A 115 2.91 -13.87 -9.24
C ALA A 115 2.72 -14.49 -7.84
N ASP A 116 3.44 -15.57 -7.52
CA ASP A 116 3.39 -16.20 -6.20
C ASP A 116 3.91 -15.28 -5.08
N ILE A 117 4.79 -14.31 -5.42
CA ILE A 117 5.29 -13.31 -4.46
C ILE A 117 4.15 -12.44 -3.95
N LEU A 118 3.29 -11.94 -4.85
CA LEU A 118 2.12 -11.15 -4.44
C LEU A 118 1.14 -12.02 -3.67
N ARG A 119 0.91 -13.25 -4.12
CA ARG A 119 0.01 -14.19 -3.44
C ARG A 119 0.47 -14.44 -1.99
N ILE A 120 1.73 -14.78 -1.76
CA ILE A 120 2.23 -15.04 -0.40
C ILE A 120 2.27 -13.76 0.45
N ALA A 121 2.54 -12.59 -0.14
CA ALA A 121 2.43 -11.30 0.55
C ALA A 121 1.00 -11.05 1.07
N TRP A 122 -0.02 -11.28 0.24
CA TRP A 122 -1.42 -11.16 0.66
C TRP A 122 -1.80 -12.20 1.72
N GLY A 123 -1.27 -13.43 1.63
CA GLY A 123 -1.42 -14.44 2.68
C GLY A 123 -0.85 -13.97 4.01
N ALA A 124 0.34 -13.37 3.98
CA ALA A 124 1.01 -12.84 5.15
C ALA A 124 0.25 -11.67 5.78
N MET A 125 -0.25 -10.74 4.96
CA MET A 125 -1.09 -9.65 5.42
C MET A 125 -2.41 -10.16 6.01
N THR A 126 -3.00 -11.22 5.42
CA THR A 126 -4.24 -11.81 5.94
C THR A 126 -4.03 -12.47 7.29
N ALA A 127 -2.96 -13.27 7.43
CA ALA A 127 -2.57 -13.86 8.71
C ALA A 127 -2.36 -12.76 9.76
N TYR A 128 -1.64 -11.70 9.40
CA TYR A 128 -1.38 -10.59 10.30
C TYR A 128 -2.66 -9.83 10.72
N VAL A 129 -3.59 -9.60 9.79
CA VAL A 129 -4.90 -8.99 10.09
C VAL A 129 -5.70 -9.84 11.06
N ASP A 130 -5.78 -11.15 10.81
CA ASP A 130 -6.55 -12.08 11.64
C ASP A 130 -5.90 -12.24 13.04
N ASP A 131 -4.57 -12.41 13.11
CA ASP A 131 -3.83 -12.60 14.37
C ASP A 131 -3.88 -11.38 15.29
N ASN A 132 -3.96 -10.17 14.72
CA ASN A 132 -3.93 -8.91 15.48
C ASN A 132 -5.29 -8.23 15.61
N ASN A 133 -6.38 -8.85 15.11
CA ASN A 133 -7.73 -8.29 15.10
C ASN A 133 -7.77 -6.89 14.48
N ILE A 134 -7.20 -6.75 13.29
CA ILE A 134 -7.19 -5.47 12.57
C ILE A 134 -8.56 -5.22 11.94
N ASP A 135 -9.08 -4.01 12.10
CA ASP A 135 -10.39 -3.59 11.59
C ASP A 135 -10.28 -2.77 10.30
N MET A 136 -9.18 -2.04 10.11
CA MET A 136 -8.92 -1.25 8.90
C MET A 136 -7.46 -1.37 8.43
N LEU A 137 -7.29 -1.61 7.14
CA LEU A 137 -6.03 -1.35 6.44
C LEU A 137 -6.12 0.01 5.75
N PHE A 138 -5.03 0.78 5.77
CA PHE A 138 -4.96 2.03 5.03
C PHE A 138 -3.55 2.34 4.53
N GLY A 139 -3.41 3.38 3.71
CA GLY A 139 -2.11 3.87 3.25
C GLY A 139 -2.21 4.69 1.96
N CYS A 140 -1.06 4.92 1.34
CA CYS A 140 -0.96 5.61 0.06
C CYS A 140 -0.79 4.61 -1.09
N SER A 141 -1.70 4.65 -2.07
CA SER A 141 -1.55 3.89 -3.31
C SER A 141 -1.04 4.80 -4.42
N SER A 142 0.14 4.49 -4.94
CA SER A 142 0.84 5.34 -5.90
C SER A 142 0.72 4.84 -7.34
N PHE A 143 0.52 5.79 -8.25
CA PHE A 143 0.66 5.67 -9.69
C PHE A 143 2.07 6.11 -10.07
N HIS A 144 2.66 5.42 -11.05
CA HIS A 144 3.95 5.83 -11.60
C HIS A 144 3.81 7.08 -12.47
N GLY A 145 4.66 8.07 -12.27
CA GLY A 145 4.58 9.37 -12.93
C GLY A 145 3.72 10.37 -12.15
N ALA A 146 4.18 11.61 -12.10
CA ALA A 146 3.50 12.72 -11.41
C ALA A 146 2.45 13.44 -12.28
N ASP A 147 2.38 13.11 -13.58
CA ASP A 147 1.37 13.67 -14.49
C ASP A 147 0.04 12.92 -14.37
N TRP A 148 -0.96 13.59 -13.79
CA TRP A 148 -2.31 13.03 -13.64
C TRP A 148 -2.98 12.71 -14.97
N ALA A 149 -2.62 13.39 -16.07
CA ALA A 149 -3.25 13.20 -17.38
C ALA A 149 -3.01 11.78 -17.92
N LEU A 150 -1.85 11.19 -17.61
CA LEU A 150 -1.52 9.81 -17.94
C LEU A 150 -2.47 8.81 -17.27
N HIS A 151 -3.03 9.19 -16.11
CA HIS A 151 -3.89 8.34 -15.27
C HIS A 151 -5.36 8.75 -15.33
N ALA A 152 -5.76 9.61 -16.26
CA ALA A 152 -7.08 10.23 -16.27
C ALA A 152 -8.25 9.24 -16.26
N ASP A 153 -8.18 8.13 -17.00
CA ASP A 153 -9.24 7.10 -16.99
C ASP A 153 -9.26 6.31 -15.67
N ALA A 154 -8.10 6.04 -15.06
CA ALA A 154 -8.04 5.39 -13.75
C ALA A 154 -8.61 6.29 -12.64
N LEU A 155 -8.22 7.58 -12.62
CA LEU A 155 -8.76 8.56 -11.69
C LEU A 155 -10.29 8.79 -11.90
N ALA A 156 -10.75 8.79 -13.15
CA ALA A 156 -12.19 8.84 -13.44
C ALA A 156 -12.91 7.57 -12.95
N MET A 157 -12.28 6.40 -13.02
CA MET A 157 -12.82 5.15 -12.47
C MET A 157 -12.90 5.18 -10.94
N LEU A 158 -11.86 5.70 -10.28
CA LEU A 158 -11.85 5.90 -8.83
C LEU A 158 -13.00 6.81 -8.39
N LYS A 159 -13.16 7.97 -9.05
CA LYS A 159 -14.31 8.86 -8.83
C LYS A 159 -15.65 8.13 -8.99
N HIS A 160 -15.79 7.32 -10.04
CA HIS A 160 -17.06 6.71 -10.41
C HIS A 160 -17.51 5.61 -9.44
N ARG A 161 -16.58 4.89 -8.80
CA ARG A 161 -16.91 3.66 -8.06
C ARG A 161 -16.29 3.50 -6.68
N HIS A 162 -15.28 4.30 -6.34
CA HIS A 162 -14.37 3.97 -5.24
C HIS A 162 -14.08 5.14 -4.30
N LEU A 163 -14.82 6.26 -4.37
CA LEU A 163 -14.67 7.30 -3.34
C LEU A 163 -15.10 6.78 -1.97
N GLY A 164 -14.34 7.15 -0.95
CA GLY A 164 -14.62 6.79 0.44
C GLY A 164 -15.94 7.35 0.98
N PRO A 165 -16.42 6.82 2.11
CA PRO A 165 -17.56 7.38 2.83
C PRO A 165 -17.29 8.84 3.20
N LYS A 166 -18.28 9.72 3.05
CA LYS A 166 -18.14 11.16 3.36
C LYS A 166 -17.66 11.44 4.79
N THR A 167 -17.98 10.54 5.73
CA THR A 167 -17.59 10.64 7.14
C THR A 167 -16.14 10.22 7.41
N LEU A 168 -15.48 9.56 6.45
CA LEU A 168 -14.11 9.05 6.57
C LEU A 168 -13.15 9.67 5.54
N LEU A 169 -13.66 10.40 4.55
CA LEU A 169 -12.87 10.98 3.47
C LEU A 169 -11.82 11.96 4.03
N PRO A 170 -10.52 11.76 3.70
CA PRO A 170 -9.49 12.71 4.04
C PRO A 170 -9.69 14.07 3.39
N ARG A 171 -9.35 15.14 4.11
CA ARG A 171 -9.23 16.48 3.51
C ARG A 171 -7.82 16.70 2.96
N ILE A 172 -7.69 17.73 2.13
CA ILE A 172 -6.42 18.09 1.50
C ILE A 172 -5.48 18.72 2.54
N LYS A 173 -4.26 18.18 2.63
CA LYS A 173 -3.15 18.77 3.42
C LYS A 173 -1.95 19.10 2.53
N ALA A 174 -1.60 18.21 1.60
CA ALA A 174 -0.49 18.41 0.69
C ALA A 174 -0.66 19.68 -0.19
N PRO A 175 0.45 20.38 -0.52
CA PRO A 175 0.41 21.62 -1.29
C PRO A 175 0.06 21.41 -2.78
N ASP A 176 0.47 20.29 -3.38
CA ASP A 176 0.19 19.97 -4.78
C ASP A 176 -0.73 18.75 -4.89
N VAL A 177 -1.96 18.98 -5.37
CA VAL A 177 -2.98 17.94 -5.52
C VAL A 177 -3.79 18.10 -6.80
N PHE A 178 -4.18 16.97 -7.38
CA PHE A 178 -5.21 16.91 -8.42
C PHE A 178 -6.54 16.45 -7.82
N LYS A 179 -7.50 17.38 -7.69
CA LYS A 179 -8.86 17.14 -7.17
C LYS A 179 -9.75 16.43 -8.20
N PHE A 180 -9.42 15.18 -8.52
CA PHE A 180 -10.03 14.44 -9.63
C PHE A 180 -11.55 14.28 -9.48
N ALA A 181 -12.08 14.15 -8.26
CA ALA A 181 -13.52 14.07 -8.03
C ALA A 181 -14.25 15.34 -8.49
N ALA A 182 -13.66 16.52 -8.29
CA ALA A 182 -14.22 17.81 -8.69
C ALA A 182 -13.96 18.15 -10.16
N ARG A 183 -12.76 17.81 -10.68
CA ARG A 183 -12.28 18.26 -11.99
C ARG A 183 -12.66 17.34 -13.15
N LEU A 184 -12.67 16.02 -12.96
CA LEU A 184 -12.98 15.08 -14.06
C LEU A 184 -14.49 15.00 -14.29
N ARG A 185 -14.94 15.40 -15.48
CA ARG A 185 -16.36 15.32 -15.91
C ARG A 185 -16.67 14.17 -16.87
N ARG A 186 -15.64 13.42 -17.29
CA ARG A 186 -15.75 12.31 -18.24
C ARG A 186 -16.17 11.01 -17.56
N LYS A 187 -16.82 10.12 -18.32
CA LYS A 187 -16.94 8.70 -17.96
C LYS A 187 -15.59 8.01 -18.22
N PRO A 188 -15.15 7.10 -17.33
CA PRO A 188 -13.91 6.37 -17.54
C PRO A 188 -14.05 5.34 -18.66
N ASP A 189 -13.00 5.21 -19.49
CA ASP A 189 -12.81 4.00 -20.28
C ASP A 189 -12.35 2.86 -19.35
N ALA A 190 -13.16 1.80 -19.23
CA ALA A 190 -12.88 0.72 -18.28
C ALA A 190 -11.60 -0.06 -18.61
N LYS A 191 -11.26 -0.24 -19.89
CA LYS A 191 -10.07 -0.99 -20.31
C LYS A 191 -8.81 -0.17 -20.03
N ARG A 192 -8.82 1.12 -20.38
CA ARG A 192 -7.72 2.05 -20.09
C ARG A 192 -7.52 2.24 -18.59
N ALA A 193 -8.60 2.39 -17.84
CA ALA A 193 -8.56 2.48 -16.38
C ALA A 193 -7.93 1.23 -15.76
N ALA A 194 -8.32 0.03 -16.21
CA ALA A 194 -7.77 -1.22 -15.69
C ALA A 194 -6.28 -1.40 -15.99
N LEU A 195 -5.79 -0.85 -17.11
CA LEU A 195 -4.38 -0.88 -17.49
C LEU A 195 -3.54 0.13 -16.70
N ALA A 196 -4.08 1.33 -16.45
CA ALA A 196 -3.40 2.40 -15.71
C ALA A 196 -3.49 2.25 -14.18
N MET A 197 -4.42 1.43 -13.67
CA MET A 197 -4.58 1.23 -12.22
C MET A 197 -3.38 0.45 -11.64
N PRO A 198 -2.74 0.94 -10.56
CA PRO A 198 -1.70 0.21 -9.86
C PRO A 198 -2.20 -1.18 -9.41
N PRO A 199 -1.42 -2.26 -9.60
CA PRO A 199 -1.86 -3.62 -9.27
C PRO A 199 -2.29 -3.80 -7.81
N LEU A 200 -1.57 -3.15 -6.89
CA LEU A 200 -1.87 -3.19 -5.46
C LEU A 200 -3.20 -2.48 -5.16
N LEU A 201 -3.39 -1.27 -5.71
CA LEU A 201 -4.65 -0.52 -5.61
C LEU A 201 -5.82 -1.34 -6.14
N LYS A 202 -5.69 -1.94 -7.31
CA LYS A 202 -6.72 -2.81 -7.88
C LYS A 202 -7.15 -3.92 -6.91
N THR A 203 -6.21 -4.50 -6.18
CA THR A 203 -6.50 -5.56 -5.20
C THR A 203 -7.25 -5.00 -4.00
N TYR A 204 -6.86 -3.84 -3.46
CA TYR A 204 -7.62 -3.17 -2.40
C TYR A 204 -9.05 -2.87 -2.82
N LEU A 205 -9.26 -2.32 -4.02
CA LEU A 205 -10.58 -2.02 -4.55
C LEU A 205 -11.45 -3.28 -4.70
N MET A 206 -10.85 -4.42 -5.07
CA MET A 206 -11.55 -5.72 -5.13
C MET A 206 -11.92 -6.27 -3.74
N MET A 207 -11.28 -5.79 -2.68
CA MET A 207 -11.59 -6.08 -1.28
C MET A 207 -12.60 -5.10 -0.67
N GLY A 208 -13.23 -4.24 -1.48
CA GLY A 208 -14.15 -3.22 -0.98
C GLY A 208 -13.44 -1.92 -0.56
N GLY A 209 -12.16 -1.80 -0.91
CA GLY A 209 -11.39 -0.59 -0.65
C GLY A 209 -11.92 0.64 -1.38
N TRP A 210 -11.61 1.78 -0.79
CA TRP A 210 -12.00 3.10 -1.26
C TRP A 210 -10.82 4.07 -1.22
N VAL A 211 -10.97 5.23 -1.86
CA VAL A 211 -9.92 6.24 -1.99
C VAL A 211 -10.38 7.65 -1.62
N SER A 212 -9.42 8.55 -1.40
CA SER A 212 -9.65 10.00 -1.31
C SER A 212 -10.27 10.57 -2.59
N ASP A 213 -10.76 11.80 -2.54
CA ASP A 213 -11.36 12.52 -3.68
C ASP A 213 -10.35 13.34 -4.51
N HIS A 214 -9.10 13.32 -4.07
CA HIS A 214 -7.96 13.98 -4.66
C HIS A 214 -6.74 13.06 -4.63
N ALA A 215 -5.84 13.30 -5.56
CA ALA A 215 -4.54 12.64 -5.63
C ALA A 215 -3.45 13.66 -5.33
N VAL A 216 -2.45 13.27 -4.55
CA VAL A 216 -1.29 14.07 -4.20
C VAL A 216 -0.23 13.88 -5.27
N VAL A 217 0.35 14.98 -5.73
CA VAL A 217 1.41 14.98 -6.73
C VAL A 217 2.75 15.00 -6.01
N ASP A 218 3.49 13.90 -6.08
CA ASP A 218 4.83 13.79 -5.49
C ASP A 218 5.87 13.84 -6.62
N ARG A 219 6.48 15.01 -6.81
CA ARG A 219 7.43 15.26 -7.89
C ARG A 219 8.81 14.68 -7.58
N ASP A 220 9.15 14.55 -6.31
CA ASP A 220 10.44 14.04 -5.85
C ASP A 220 10.54 12.54 -6.10
N LEU A 221 9.45 11.82 -5.81
CA LEU A 221 9.31 10.39 -6.15
C LEU A 221 8.83 10.15 -7.58
N GLY A 222 8.39 11.21 -8.28
CA GLY A 222 7.80 11.09 -9.61
C GLY A 222 6.55 10.21 -9.60
N THR A 223 5.69 10.37 -8.60
CA THR A 223 4.45 9.62 -8.43
C THR A 223 3.24 10.52 -8.25
N LEU A 224 2.07 9.92 -8.44
CA LEU A 224 0.79 10.48 -8.02
C LEU A 224 0.18 9.48 -7.05
N HIS A 225 -0.24 9.87 -5.85
CA HIS A 225 -0.82 8.92 -4.91
C HIS A 225 -2.19 9.33 -4.38
N VAL A 226 -3.02 8.34 -4.07
CA VAL A 226 -4.31 8.50 -3.41
C VAL A 226 -4.26 7.84 -2.05
N PHE A 227 -4.97 8.40 -1.07
CA PHE A 227 -5.25 7.68 0.16
C PHE A 227 -6.12 6.49 -0.20
N THR A 228 -5.85 5.33 0.38
CA THR A 228 -6.64 4.11 0.21
C THR A 228 -7.00 3.56 1.59
N GLY A 229 -8.27 3.24 1.81
CA GLY A 229 -8.77 2.58 3.00
C GLY A 229 -9.50 1.29 2.66
N VAL A 230 -9.39 0.29 3.52
CA VAL A 230 -10.12 -0.99 3.44
C VAL A 230 -10.58 -1.40 4.83
N GLU A 231 -11.88 -1.27 5.10
CA GLU A 231 -12.48 -1.91 6.27
C GLU A 231 -12.49 -3.43 6.10
N ILE A 232 -11.91 -4.16 7.06
CA ILE A 232 -11.85 -5.63 7.05
C ILE A 232 -13.26 -6.23 7.05
N SER A 233 -14.24 -5.56 7.66
CA SER A 233 -15.65 -5.94 7.63
C SER A 233 -16.28 -5.86 6.23
N ALA A 234 -15.81 -4.95 5.37
CA ALA A 234 -16.32 -4.75 4.01
C ALA A 234 -15.79 -5.77 2.99
N ILE A 235 -14.73 -6.53 3.33
CA ILE A 235 -14.16 -7.51 2.41
C ILE A 235 -15.19 -8.62 2.10
N PRO A 236 -15.51 -8.88 0.81
CA PRO A 236 -16.48 -9.91 0.44
C PRO A 236 -16.13 -11.28 1.04
N PRO A 237 -17.11 -12.05 1.57
CA PRO A 237 -16.83 -13.34 2.23
C PRO A 237 -16.06 -14.34 1.35
N ALA A 238 -16.36 -14.40 0.05
CA ALA A 238 -15.63 -15.23 -0.90
C ALA A 238 -14.15 -14.83 -1.02
N ARG A 239 -13.85 -13.53 -0.96
CA ARG A 239 -12.48 -13.01 -0.97
C ARG A 239 -11.76 -13.33 0.33
N LYS A 240 -12.41 -13.15 1.50
CA LYS A 240 -11.86 -13.56 2.80
C LYS A 240 -11.43 -15.02 2.80
N ARG A 241 -12.27 -15.93 2.29
CA ARG A 241 -11.95 -17.35 2.18
C ARG A 241 -10.71 -17.63 1.31
N LEU A 242 -10.63 -16.99 0.14
CA LEU A 242 -9.47 -17.15 -0.76
C LEU A 242 -8.17 -16.63 -0.14
N LEU A 243 -8.23 -15.48 0.53
CA LEU A 243 -7.09 -14.88 1.22
C LEU A 243 -6.61 -15.76 2.39
N ARG A 244 -7.54 -16.26 3.20
CA ARG A 244 -7.23 -17.17 4.32
C ARG A 244 -6.69 -18.52 3.87
N ALA A 245 -7.16 -19.05 2.74
CA ALA A 245 -6.57 -20.26 2.13
C ALA A 245 -5.12 -20.06 1.66
N VAL A 246 -4.68 -18.81 1.47
CA VAL A 246 -3.27 -18.48 1.21
C VAL A 246 -2.49 -18.32 2.52
N ALA A 247 -3.12 -17.83 3.58
CA ALA A 247 -2.51 -17.72 4.90
C ALA A 247 -2.31 -19.08 5.61
N SER A 248 -3.19 -20.06 5.38
CA SER A 248 -3.27 -21.33 6.13
C SER A 248 -2.24 -22.39 5.75
#